data_AF-A0A7C6BP57-F1
#
_entry.id   AF-A0A7C6BP57-F1
#
_cell.length_a   1.000
_cell.length_b   1.000
_cell.length_c   1.000
_cell.angle_alpha   90.00
_cell.angle_beta   90.00
_cell.angle_gamma   90.00
#
_symmetry.space_group_name_H-M   'P 1'
#
loop_
_entity.id
_entity.type
_entity.pdbx_description
1 polymer ?
#
loop_
_entity_poly.entity_id
_entity_poly.type
_entity_poly.pdbx_seq_one_letter_code
_entity_poly.pdbx_strand_id
1 'polypeptide(L)'
;MHTFSSIHNNSTEALDWLVNRINNTAKHNDYYALAFFDSGNEISTRKLLRKLRVRNAIPSQYGAWQDGAYIQNQPIERIVADSMFIDSATDYMIQTVDFIAYSVKTLLEPSSNAKKYGLENSYLEILRPIIFTKATKDNSLGIVGLKEPL
;
A
#
# COMPACT_ATOMS: atom_id res chain seq x y z
N MET A 1 26.55 -8.20 -16.51
CA MET A 1 25.69 -9.38 -16.26
C MET A 1 24.95 -9.11 -14.96
N HIS A 2 23.78 -8.47 -15.04
CA HIS A 2 22.98 -8.11 -13.86
C HIS A 2 21.89 -9.16 -13.69
N THR A 3 22.04 -9.99 -12.68
CA THR A 3 21.00 -10.90 -12.20
C THR A 3 19.93 -10.08 -11.49
N PHE A 4 18.74 -10.00 -12.08
CA PHE A 4 17.55 -9.43 -11.45
C PHE A 4 17.05 -10.36 -10.34
N SER A 5 17.28 -10.00 -9.08
CA SER A 5 16.70 -10.64 -7.89
C SER A 5 15.39 -9.97 -7.44
N SER A 6 14.69 -9.24 -8.32
CA SER A 6 13.79 -8.14 -7.95
C SER A 6 12.40 -8.50 -7.41
N ILE A 7 12.01 -9.78 -7.33
CA ILE A 7 10.65 -10.12 -6.89
C ILE A 7 10.47 -9.91 -5.36
N HIS A 8 11.52 -10.10 -4.56
CA HIS A 8 11.47 -9.89 -3.10
C HIS A 8 11.75 -8.44 -2.65
N ASN A 9 12.53 -7.66 -3.41
CA ASN A 9 12.82 -6.27 -3.05
C ASN A 9 11.63 -5.35 -3.31
N ASN A 10 10.86 -5.59 -4.38
CA ASN A 10 9.72 -4.74 -4.75
C ASN A 10 8.59 -4.77 -3.69
N SER A 11 8.36 -5.91 -3.04
CA SER A 11 7.29 -6.03 -2.02
C SER A 11 7.63 -5.27 -0.74
N THR A 12 8.91 -5.25 -0.34
CA THR A 12 9.37 -4.54 0.86
C THR A 12 9.34 -3.02 0.64
N GLU A 13 9.74 -2.55 -0.55
CA GLU A 13 9.66 -1.12 -0.91
C GLU A 13 8.21 -0.65 -1.03
N ALA A 14 7.35 -1.45 -1.68
CA ALA A 14 5.92 -1.15 -1.75
C ALA A 14 5.28 -1.06 -0.36
N LEU A 15 5.65 -1.98 0.54
CA LEU A 15 5.19 -1.96 1.93
C LEU A 15 5.69 -0.72 2.69
N ASP A 16 6.96 -0.34 2.52
CA ASP A 16 7.52 0.87 3.12
C ASP A 16 6.73 2.12 2.70
N TRP A 17 6.46 2.26 1.41
CA TRP A 17 5.68 3.38 0.88
C TRP A 17 4.23 3.36 1.37
N LEU A 18 3.60 2.17 1.42
CA LEU A 18 2.24 2.01 1.92
C LEU A 18 2.14 2.44 3.39
N VAL A 19 3.05 1.96 4.24
CA VAL A 19 3.10 2.29 5.67
C VAL A 19 3.31 3.78 5.88
N ASN A 20 4.24 4.39 5.14
CA ASN A 20 4.47 5.83 5.17
C ASN A 20 3.23 6.63 4.77
N ARG A 21 2.51 6.17 3.74
CA ARG A 21 1.27 6.81 3.27
C ARG A 21 0.16 6.71 4.30
N ILE A 22 -0.04 5.53 4.90
CA ILE A 22 -1.01 5.34 5.99
C ILE A 22 -0.67 6.29 7.15
N ASN A 23 0.59 6.34 7.58
CA ASN A 23 1.03 7.21 8.67
C ASN A 23 0.81 8.70 8.35
N ASN A 24 1.17 9.16 7.15
CA ASN A 24 0.96 10.55 6.74
C ASN A 24 -0.53 10.91 6.64
N THR A 25 -1.34 10.00 6.11
CA THR A 25 -2.79 10.20 6.02
C THR A 25 -3.40 10.27 7.43
N ALA A 26 -2.99 9.40 8.32
CA ALA A 26 -3.42 9.38 9.72
C ALA A 26 -2.96 10.62 10.49
N LYS A 27 -1.72 11.10 10.25
CA LYS A 27 -1.21 12.36 10.81
C LYS A 27 -2.03 13.55 10.32
N HIS A 28 -2.35 13.61 9.03
CA HIS A 28 -3.09 14.71 8.43
C HIS A 28 -4.54 14.81 8.95
N ASN A 29 -5.18 13.68 9.18
CA ASN A 29 -6.59 13.62 9.62
C ASN A 29 -6.72 13.40 11.15
N ASP A 30 -5.60 13.43 11.88
CA ASP A 30 -5.50 13.20 13.33
C ASP A 30 -6.22 11.95 13.84
N TYR A 31 -5.97 10.79 13.23
CA TYR A 31 -6.42 9.49 13.72
C TYR A 31 -5.27 8.50 13.90
N TYR A 32 -5.60 7.36 14.51
CA TYR A 32 -4.73 6.20 14.64
C TYR A 32 -5.19 5.07 13.72
N ALA A 33 -4.26 4.24 13.27
CA ALA A 33 -4.51 3.13 12.37
C ALA A 33 -4.10 1.79 12.98
N LEU A 34 -4.89 0.76 12.68
CA LEU A 34 -4.52 -0.64 12.82
C LEU A 34 -4.17 -1.18 11.43
N ALA A 35 -3.15 -2.03 11.37
CA ALA A 35 -2.69 -2.61 10.11
C ALA A 35 -2.88 -4.14 10.16
N PHE A 36 -3.71 -4.64 9.26
CA PHE A 36 -4.02 -6.05 9.08
C PHE A 36 -3.38 -6.54 7.78
N PHE A 37 -2.77 -7.72 7.83
CA PHE A 37 -2.09 -8.36 6.71
C PHE A 37 -2.55 -9.81 6.58
N ASP A 38 -2.51 -10.34 5.36
CA ASP A 38 -2.64 -11.79 5.15
C ASP A 38 -1.44 -12.52 5.78
N SER A 39 -1.70 -13.75 6.20
CA SER A 39 -0.69 -14.65 6.74
C SER A 39 0.40 -15.01 5.71
N GLY A 40 1.61 -15.31 6.19
CA GLY A 40 2.71 -15.84 5.38
C GLY A 40 3.91 -14.91 5.17
N ASN A 41 3.86 -13.65 5.64
CA ASN A 41 5.01 -12.74 5.57
C ASN A 41 5.25 -11.94 6.87
N GLU A 42 4.97 -12.58 8.00
CA GLU A 42 4.94 -11.96 9.32
C GLU A 42 6.28 -11.38 9.74
N ILE A 43 7.35 -12.16 9.52
CA ILE A 43 8.69 -11.84 10.00
C ILE A 43 9.21 -10.59 9.27
N SER A 44 9.09 -10.55 7.94
CA SER A 44 9.62 -9.42 7.15
C SER A 44 8.81 -8.16 7.40
N THR A 45 7.48 -8.26 7.43
CA THR A 45 6.55 -7.15 7.65
C THR A 45 6.76 -6.53 9.02
N ARG A 46 6.83 -7.36 10.06
CA ARG A 46 7.08 -6.89 11.43
C ARG A 46 8.47 -6.26 11.58
N LYS A 47 9.50 -6.87 10.97
CA LYS A 47 10.88 -6.34 11.00
C LYS A 47 10.94 -4.96 10.33
N LEU A 48 10.28 -4.78 9.18
CA LEU A 48 10.21 -3.50 8.49
C LEU A 48 9.46 -2.46 9.33
N LEU A 49 8.24 -2.74 9.77
CA LEU A 49 7.45 -1.81 10.59
C LEU A 49 8.20 -1.36 11.84
N ARG A 50 8.83 -2.29 12.58
CA ARG A 50 9.63 -1.95 13.76
C ARG A 50 10.86 -1.11 13.42
N LYS A 51 11.52 -1.36 12.29
CA LYS A 51 12.60 -0.51 11.79
C LYS A 51 12.09 0.92 11.53
N LEU A 52 10.97 1.07 10.82
CA LEU A 52 10.40 2.37 10.45
C LEU A 52 9.86 3.15 11.67
N ARG A 53 9.49 2.47 12.76
CA ARG A 53 9.15 3.12 14.05
C ARG A 53 10.34 3.79 14.73
N VAL A 54 11.57 3.46 14.37
CA VAL A 54 12.78 4.01 15.01
C VAL A 54 13.59 4.85 14.02
N ARG A 55 13.85 4.28 12.83
CA ARG A 55 14.62 4.89 11.76
C ARG A 55 13.87 4.77 10.44
N ASN A 56 13.19 5.85 10.08
CA ASN A 56 12.52 6.04 8.81
C ASN A 56 13.12 7.25 8.08
N ALA A 57 14.12 6.99 7.25
CA ALA A 57 14.85 8.02 6.53
C ALA A 57 14.07 8.46 5.29
N ILE A 58 13.43 9.63 5.35
CA ILE A 58 12.64 10.17 4.23
C ILE A 58 13.42 11.29 3.54
N PRO A 59 13.69 11.18 2.22
CA PRO A 59 14.28 12.27 1.46
C PRO A 59 13.28 13.40 1.24
N SER A 60 13.77 14.64 1.14
CA SER A 60 12.91 15.77 0.79
C SER A 60 12.54 15.73 -0.70
N GLN A 61 11.26 15.89 -1.01
CA GLN A 61 10.80 16.09 -2.40
C GLN A 61 11.23 17.46 -2.98
N TYR A 62 11.59 18.42 -2.13
CA TYR A 62 11.98 19.78 -2.51
C TYR A 62 13.51 19.98 -2.50
N GLY A 63 14.29 18.90 -2.41
CA GLY A 63 15.74 18.93 -2.39
C GLY A 63 16.35 19.04 -1.00
N ALA A 64 15.78 19.85 -0.09
CA ALA A 64 16.21 19.90 1.32
C ALA A 64 15.02 20.03 2.27
N TRP A 65 15.21 19.61 3.52
CA TRP A 65 14.32 19.88 4.64
C TRP A 65 14.59 21.26 5.22
N GLN A 66 13.74 21.73 6.14
CA GLN A 66 13.84 23.09 6.73
C GLN A 66 15.17 23.35 7.44
N ASP A 67 15.81 22.29 7.94
CA ASP A 67 17.12 22.31 8.60
C ASP A 67 18.30 22.21 7.61
N GLY A 68 18.04 22.19 6.31
CA GLY A 68 19.05 22.02 5.25
C GLY A 68 19.49 20.58 5.01
N ALA A 69 18.98 19.60 5.78
CA ALA A 69 19.30 18.19 5.54
C ALA A 69 18.59 17.67 4.28
N TYR A 70 19.22 16.75 3.55
CA TYR A 70 18.59 16.07 2.40
C TYR A 70 17.63 14.95 2.82
N ILE A 71 17.85 14.39 4.01
CA ILE A 71 17.11 13.26 4.56
C ILE A 71 16.75 13.60 6.01
N GLN A 72 15.50 13.33 6.39
CA GLN A 72 15.03 13.50 7.76
C GLN A 72 14.49 12.17 8.29
N ASN A 73 14.73 11.90 9.58
CA ASN A 73 14.11 10.76 10.25
C ASN A 73 12.65 11.11 10.60
N GLN A 74 11.68 10.40 10.01
CA GLN A 74 10.25 10.61 10.21
C GLN A 74 9.57 9.31 10.70
N PRO A 75 9.73 8.93 11.98
CA PRO A 75 9.21 7.67 12.48
C PRO A 75 7.70 7.45 12.27
N ILE A 76 7.31 6.18 12.17
CA ILE A 76 5.90 5.76 12.13
C ILE A 76 5.33 5.83 13.55
N GLU A 77 4.31 6.67 13.73
CA GLU A 77 3.74 7.01 15.06
C GLU A 77 2.23 6.75 15.13
N ARG A 78 1.54 6.78 13.99
CA ARG A 78 0.07 6.66 13.95
C ARG A 78 -0.43 5.23 13.79
N ILE A 79 0.45 4.26 13.56
CA ILE A 79 0.11 2.83 13.62
C ILE A 79 0.35 2.37 15.05
N VAL A 80 -0.68 1.95 15.77
CA VAL A 80 -0.61 1.80 17.24
C VAL A 80 -0.03 0.47 17.72
N ALA A 81 -0.16 -0.59 16.92
CA ALA A 81 0.30 -1.93 17.27
C ALA A 81 1.26 -2.50 16.21
N ASP A 82 1.94 -3.59 16.55
CA ASP A 82 2.53 -4.43 15.50
C ASP A 82 1.42 -4.91 14.54
N SER A 83 1.81 -5.18 13.30
CA SER A 83 0.90 -5.72 12.28
C SER A 83 0.20 -6.99 12.78
N MET A 84 -1.12 -7.00 12.64
CA MET A 84 -1.96 -8.17 12.88
C MET A 84 -2.01 -9.01 11.61
N PHE A 85 -1.90 -10.32 11.77
CA PHE A 85 -1.93 -11.27 10.65
C PHE A 85 -3.15 -12.15 10.79
N ILE A 86 -3.94 -12.23 9.73
CA ILE A 86 -5.19 -12.97 9.71
C ILE A 86 -5.16 -13.93 8.53
N ASP A 87 -5.65 -15.15 8.76
CA ASP A 87 -5.82 -16.15 7.70
C ASP A 87 -6.97 -15.72 6.77
N SER A 88 -6.62 -15.42 5.53
CA SER A 88 -7.56 -15.07 4.46
C SER A 88 -8.66 -16.11 4.24
N ALA A 89 -8.45 -17.39 4.56
CA ALA A 89 -9.49 -18.41 4.45
C ALA A 89 -10.65 -18.19 5.43
N THR A 90 -10.40 -17.47 6.52
CA THR A 90 -11.35 -17.29 7.63
C THR A 90 -11.84 -15.86 7.81
N ASP A 91 -11.30 -14.90 7.06
CA ASP A 91 -11.56 -13.47 7.27
C ASP A 91 -12.02 -12.75 6.01
N TYR A 92 -13.22 -12.16 6.11
CA TYR A 92 -13.86 -11.46 5.01
C TYR A 92 -13.16 -10.13 4.64
N MET A 93 -12.48 -9.48 5.59
CA MET A 93 -11.79 -8.21 5.31
C MET A 93 -10.57 -8.46 4.43
N ILE A 94 -9.78 -9.50 4.72
CA ILE A 94 -8.64 -9.88 3.87
C ILE A 94 -9.13 -10.29 2.48
N GLN A 95 -10.16 -11.13 2.39
CA GLN A 95 -10.78 -11.51 1.11
C GLN A 95 -11.30 -10.29 0.32
N THR A 96 -11.84 -9.29 1.01
CA THR A 96 -12.32 -8.05 0.37
C THR A 96 -11.16 -7.27 -0.24
N VAL A 97 -10.02 -7.17 0.45
CA VAL A 97 -8.81 -6.52 -0.07
C VAL A 97 -8.29 -7.25 -1.31
N ASP A 98 -8.29 -8.59 -1.29
CA ASP A 98 -7.91 -9.40 -2.45
C ASP A 98 -8.87 -9.18 -3.63
N PHE A 99 -10.18 -9.08 -3.36
CA PHE A 99 -11.16 -8.77 -4.39
C PHE A 99 -10.95 -7.36 -4.97
N ILE A 100 -10.62 -6.37 -4.15
CA ILE A 100 -10.27 -5.02 -4.64
C ILE A 100 -9.04 -5.10 -5.55
N ALA A 101 -7.98 -5.77 -5.13
CA ALA A 101 -6.77 -5.93 -5.95
C ALA A 101 -7.07 -6.67 -7.26
N TYR A 102 -7.88 -7.73 -7.21
CA TYR A 102 -8.33 -8.47 -8.38
C TYR A 102 -9.16 -7.61 -9.34
N SER A 103 -10.11 -6.82 -8.82
CA SER A 103 -10.96 -5.94 -9.62
C SER A 103 -10.16 -4.84 -10.34
N VAL A 104 -9.10 -4.32 -9.69
CA VAL A 104 -8.15 -3.40 -10.33
C VAL A 104 -7.41 -4.13 -11.45
N LYS A 105 -6.92 -5.34 -11.20
CA LYS A 105 -6.25 -6.14 -12.21
C LYS A 105 -7.14 -6.42 -13.42
N THR A 106 -8.41 -6.79 -13.21
CA THR A 106 -9.34 -7.07 -14.32
C THR A 106 -9.78 -5.83 -15.06
N LEU A 107 -9.76 -4.66 -14.43
CA LEU A 107 -9.96 -3.38 -15.10
C LEU A 107 -8.81 -3.07 -16.08
N LEU A 108 -7.57 -3.28 -15.64
CA LEU A 108 -6.36 -2.97 -16.42
C LEU A 108 -6.07 -4.02 -17.50
N GLU A 109 -6.20 -5.29 -17.15
CA GLU A 109 -5.91 -6.43 -18.01
C GLU A 109 -7.08 -7.43 -17.98
N PRO A 110 -8.18 -7.14 -18.70
CA PRO A 110 -9.37 -7.98 -18.64
C PRO A 110 -9.15 -9.35 -19.28
N SER A 111 -9.27 -10.41 -18.48
CA SER A 111 -9.27 -11.79 -18.99
C SER A 111 -10.59 -12.13 -19.71
N SER A 112 -10.58 -13.19 -20.52
CA SER A 112 -11.79 -13.73 -21.15
C SER A 112 -12.87 -14.08 -20.13
N ASN A 113 -12.50 -14.63 -18.98
CA ASN A 113 -13.42 -14.88 -17.88
C ASN A 113 -13.95 -13.60 -17.25
N ALA A 114 -13.08 -12.60 -17.01
CA ALA A 114 -13.51 -11.32 -16.47
C ALA A 114 -14.62 -10.70 -17.34
N LYS A 115 -14.37 -10.63 -18.66
CA LYS A 115 -15.34 -10.16 -19.66
C LYS A 115 -16.64 -10.97 -19.69
N LYS A 116 -16.51 -12.30 -19.62
CA LYS A 116 -17.67 -13.22 -19.62
C LYS A 116 -18.61 -12.94 -18.43
N TYR A 117 -18.06 -12.57 -17.29
CA TYR A 117 -18.82 -12.35 -16.05
C TYR A 117 -18.98 -10.87 -15.68
N GLY A 118 -18.54 -9.92 -16.53
CA GLY A 118 -18.64 -8.48 -16.29
C GLY A 118 -17.73 -7.95 -15.17
N LEU A 119 -16.68 -8.69 -14.81
CA LEU A 119 -15.81 -8.34 -13.68
C LEU A 119 -14.81 -7.22 -14.01
N GLU A 120 -14.61 -6.90 -15.29
CA GLU A 120 -13.76 -5.80 -15.74
C GLU A 120 -14.25 -4.43 -15.26
N ASN A 121 -15.56 -4.29 -15.03
CA ASN A 121 -16.16 -3.02 -14.58
C ASN A 121 -16.40 -2.98 -13.06
N SER A 122 -16.19 -4.08 -12.34
CA SER A 122 -16.50 -4.19 -10.91
C SER A 122 -15.79 -3.12 -10.06
N TYR A 123 -14.54 -2.76 -10.41
CA TYR A 123 -13.84 -1.68 -9.72
C TYR A 123 -14.57 -0.34 -9.87
N LEU A 124 -14.94 0.04 -11.09
CA LEU A 124 -15.53 1.34 -11.39
C LEU A 124 -16.97 1.47 -10.89
N GLU A 125 -17.75 0.40 -11.04
CA GLU A 125 -19.20 0.41 -10.78
C GLU A 125 -19.54 0.13 -9.31
N ILE A 126 -18.77 -0.73 -8.64
CA ILE A 126 -19.09 -1.22 -7.29
C ILE A 126 -18.14 -0.64 -6.25
N LEU A 127 -16.83 -0.73 -6.49
CA LEU A 127 -15.83 -0.45 -5.45
C LEU A 127 -15.43 1.02 -5.38
N ARG A 128 -15.34 1.71 -6.52
CA ARG A 128 -14.91 3.11 -6.59
C ARG A 128 -15.66 4.06 -5.65
N PRO A 129 -16.99 3.93 -5.42
CA PRO A 129 -17.71 4.79 -4.49
C PRO A 129 -17.35 4.58 -3.01
N ILE A 130 -16.79 3.42 -2.64
CA ILE A 130 -16.58 3.02 -1.24
C ILE A 130 -15.10 2.94 -0.84
N ILE A 131 -14.18 2.83 -1.80
CA ILE A 131 -12.74 2.76 -1.53
C ILE A 131 -12.14 4.14 -1.25
N PHE A 132 -11.05 4.14 -0.49
CA PHE A 132 -10.28 5.35 -0.20
C PHE A 132 -9.41 5.76 -1.40
N THR A 133 -9.90 6.67 -2.24
CA THR A 133 -9.19 7.15 -3.45
C THR A 133 -8.23 8.30 -3.20
N LYS A 134 -8.28 8.93 -2.01
CA LYS A 134 -7.39 10.06 -1.65
C LYS A 134 -5.93 9.64 -1.42
N ALA A 135 -5.62 8.36 -1.57
CA ALA A 135 -4.27 7.83 -1.42
C ALA A 135 -3.30 8.50 -2.41
N THR A 136 -3.72 8.80 -3.63
CA THR A 136 -2.87 9.42 -4.66
C THR A 136 -3.61 10.54 -5.38
N LYS A 137 -2.85 11.53 -5.86
CA LYS A 137 -3.36 12.59 -6.74
C LYS A 137 -3.04 12.31 -8.21
N ASP A 138 -2.09 11.41 -8.47
CA ASP A 138 -1.56 11.17 -9.82
C ASP A 138 -2.44 10.23 -10.64
N ASN A 139 -3.40 9.56 -9.98
CA ASN A 139 -4.30 8.62 -10.63
C ASN A 139 -5.75 8.86 -10.18
N SER A 140 -6.63 9.16 -11.13
CA SER A 140 -8.06 9.44 -10.90
C SER A 140 -8.86 8.25 -10.35
N LEU A 141 -8.29 7.04 -10.45
CA LEU A 141 -8.81 5.80 -9.87
C LEU A 141 -8.37 5.61 -8.43
N GLY A 142 -7.45 6.42 -7.90
CA GLY A 142 -6.92 6.25 -6.55
C GLY A 142 -5.91 5.09 -6.40
N ILE A 143 -5.46 4.50 -7.51
CA ILE A 143 -4.53 3.35 -7.53
C ILE A 143 -3.08 3.85 -7.47
N VAL A 144 -2.28 3.26 -6.60
CA VAL A 144 -0.86 3.58 -6.44
C VAL A 144 -0.02 2.57 -7.22
N GLY A 145 0.63 3.02 -8.30
CA GLY A 145 1.49 2.19 -9.15
C GLY A 145 2.98 2.50 -8.99
N LEU A 146 3.82 1.51 -9.30
CA LEU A 146 5.27 1.68 -9.46
C LEU A 146 5.55 2.25 -10.86
N LYS A 147 5.58 3.57 -10.98
CA LYS A 147 6.24 4.33 -12.07
C LYS A 147 5.73 4.22 -13.53
N GLU A 148 4.51 3.78 -13.80
CA GLU A 148 3.83 4.15 -15.05
C GLU A 148 2.44 4.73 -14.76
N PRO A 149 2.06 5.86 -15.39
CA PRO A 149 0.71 6.39 -15.26
C PRO A 149 -0.28 5.41 -15.90
N LEU A 150 -1.32 5.05 -15.13
CA LEU A 150 -2.52 4.37 -15.62
C LEU A 150 -3.48 5.40 -16.23
#